data_AF-A0A1F8XE46-F1
#
_entry.id   AF-A0A1F8XE46-F1
#
_cell.length_a   1.000
_cell.length_b   1.000
_cell.length_c   1.000
_cell.angle_alpha   90.00
_cell.angle_beta   90.00
_cell.angle_gamma   90.00
#
_symmetry.space_group_name_H-M   'P 1'
#
loop_
_entity.id
_entity.type
_entity.pdbx_description
1 polymer ?
#
loop_
_entity_poly.entity_id
_entity_poly.type
_entity_poly.pdbx_seq_one_letter_code
_entity_poly.pdbx_strand_id
1 'polypeptide(L)'
;MKRSRGLSAQGGRAGKKGKDTRSKKIDFSDIPELSEKQLSRMRRVGRPTLGDEPRKLIAIRLDPKVLGWLRRTAEKKGLPYQSLVNEILAEEMRKAS
;
A
#
# COMPACT_ATOMS: atom_id res chain seq x y z
N MET A 1 -4.11 -33.82 -32.29
CA MET A 1 -5.12 -33.14 -31.45
C MET A 1 -4.64 -31.72 -31.15
N LYS A 2 -5.43 -30.69 -31.50
CA LYS A 2 -5.20 -29.28 -31.16
C LYS A 2 -5.54 -29.02 -29.69
N ARG A 3 -4.75 -28.19 -28.99
CA ARG A 3 -5.21 -26.98 -28.25
C ARG A 3 -4.05 -26.01 -28.07
N SER A 4 -4.05 -24.92 -28.85
CA SER A 4 -3.29 -23.71 -28.57
C SER A 4 -3.95 -23.00 -27.38
N ARG A 5 -3.21 -22.75 -26.30
CA ARG A 5 -3.66 -21.81 -25.26
C ARG A 5 -3.18 -20.42 -25.68
N GLY A 6 -4.12 -19.64 -26.19
CA GLY A 6 -3.89 -18.27 -26.62
C GLY A 6 -3.45 -17.40 -25.44
N LEU A 7 -2.33 -16.72 -25.63
CA LEU A 7 -1.99 -15.51 -24.88
C LEU A 7 -2.96 -14.42 -25.32
N SER A 8 -4.13 -14.34 -24.68
CA SER A 8 -5.07 -13.24 -24.88
C SER A 8 -4.67 -12.05 -23.99
N ALA A 9 -3.47 -11.53 -24.18
CA ALA A 9 -3.21 -10.14 -23.84
C ALA A 9 -3.53 -9.36 -25.11
N GLN A 10 -4.74 -8.80 -25.20
CA GLN A 10 -5.04 -7.79 -26.20
C GLN A 10 -4.09 -6.62 -25.95
N GLY A 11 -2.96 -6.60 -26.66
CA GLY A 11 -2.12 -5.41 -26.76
C GLY A 11 -3.00 -4.32 -27.35
N GLY A 12 -3.40 -3.37 -26.50
CA GLY A 12 -4.15 -2.21 -26.93
C GLY A 12 -3.42 -1.54 -28.09
N ARG A 13 -4.18 -1.17 -29.14
CA ARG A 13 -3.65 -0.50 -30.33
C ARG A 13 -2.69 0.61 -29.91
N ALA A 14 -1.46 0.60 -30.42
CA ALA A 14 -0.59 1.76 -30.35
C ALA A 14 -1.38 2.95 -30.96
N GLY A 15 -1.83 3.86 -30.10
CA GLY A 15 -2.53 5.07 -30.53
C GLY A 15 -1.67 5.82 -31.54
N LYS A 16 -2.31 6.49 -32.50
CA LYS A 16 -1.65 7.38 -33.47
C LYS A 16 -0.56 8.17 -32.75
N LYS A 17 0.67 8.10 -33.25
CA LYS A 17 1.83 8.85 -32.75
C LYS A 17 1.43 10.33 -32.71
N GLY A 18 1.13 10.84 -31.51
CA GLY A 18 0.79 12.25 -31.30
C GLY A 18 1.96 13.11 -31.75
N LYS A 19 1.69 14.37 -32.14
CA LYS A 19 2.76 15.34 -32.41
C LYS A 19 3.70 15.36 -31.21
N ASP A 20 4.99 15.26 -31.47
CA ASP A 20 6.03 15.38 -30.45
C ASP A 20 5.81 16.69 -29.70
N THR A 21 5.59 16.61 -28.40
CA THR A 21 5.48 17.79 -27.54
C THR A 21 6.86 18.44 -27.59
N ARG A 22 7.00 19.54 -28.37
CA ARG A 22 8.26 20.31 -28.41
C ARG A 22 8.75 20.51 -26.99
N SER A 23 10.05 20.29 -26.76
CA SER A 23 10.68 20.49 -25.45
C SER A 23 10.49 21.94 -25.01
N LYS A 24 9.40 22.22 -24.29
CA LYS A 24 9.23 23.50 -23.59
C LYS A 24 10.22 23.48 -22.43
N LYS A 25 10.95 24.57 -22.26
CA LYS A 25 11.80 24.78 -21.09
C LYS A 25 10.87 24.76 -19.87
N ILE A 26 11.09 23.81 -18.96
CA ILE A 26 10.34 23.71 -17.71
C ILE A 26 10.70 24.96 -16.88
N ASP A 27 9.68 25.66 -16.38
CA ASP A 27 9.88 26.71 -15.39
C ASP A 27 10.00 26.06 -14.01
N PHE A 28 11.03 26.44 -13.26
CA PHE A 28 11.32 25.93 -11.92
C PHE A 28 11.25 27.05 -10.86
N SER A 29 10.68 28.21 -11.21
CA SER A 29 10.60 29.36 -10.32
C SER A 29 9.85 29.08 -9.01
N ASP A 30 8.92 28.11 -9.01
CA ASP A 30 8.12 27.67 -7.88
C ASP A 30 8.70 26.45 -7.12
N ILE A 31 9.67 25.76 -7.71
CA ILE A 31 10.29 24.54 -7.15
C ILE A 31 11.82 24.76 -7.06
N PRO A 32 12.28 25.55 -6.07
CA PRO A 32 13.71 25.78 -5.89
C PRO A 32 14.43 24.49 -5.50
N GLU A 33 15.71 24.40 -5.85
CA GLU A 33 16.56 23.28 -5.44
C GLU A 33 16.67 23.18 -3.92
N LEU A 34 16.68 21.94 -3.41
CA LEU A 34 16.82 21.69 -1.99
C LEU A 34 18.28 21.90 -1.55
N SER A 35 18.48 22.58 -0.41
CA SER A 35 19.83 22.71 0.17
C SER A 35 20.37 21.35 0.65
N GLU A 36 21.69 21.22 0.72
CA GLU A 36 22.36 20.03 1.28
C GLU A 36 21.89 19.71 2.72
N LYS A 37 21.59 20.75 3.51
CA LYS A 37 21.03 20.60 4.88
C LYS A 37 19.61 20.02 4.87
N GLN A 38 18.80 20.33 3.87
CA GLN A 38 17.47 19.75 3.72
C GLN A 38 17.56 18.31 3.21
N LEU A 39 18.40 18.07 2.20
CA LEU A 39 18.64 16.73 1.64
C LEU A 39 19.14 15.74 2.70
N SER A 40 20.08 16.15 3.56
CA SER A 40 20.62 15.30 4.63
C SER A 40 19.60 14.94 5.71
N ARG A 41 18.53 15.72 5.87
CA ARG A 41 17.43 15.45 6.82
C ARG A 41 16.31 14.60 6.22
N MET A 42 16.27 14.45 4.90
CA MET A 42 15.24 13.65 4.24
C MET A 42 15.47 12.17 4.54
N ARG A 43 14.46 11.52 5.09
CA ARG A 43 14.44 10.07 5.30
C ARG A 43 13.68 9.41 4.15
N ARG A 44 14.27 8.39 3.52
CA ARG A 44 13.52 7.50 2.61
C ARG A 44 12.46 6.79 3.44
N VAL A 45 11.21 7.20 3.28
CA VAL A 45 10.07 6.60 3.99
C VAL A 45 9.57 5.32 3.32
N GLY A 46 10.00 5.05 2.07
CA GLY A 46 9.68 3.83 1.33
C GLY A 46 8.19 3.52 1.27
N ARG A 47 7.84 2.30 0.82
CA ARG A 47 6.54 1.72 1.17
C ARG A 47 6.66 1.21 2.62
N PRO A 48 5.70 1.51 3.51
CA PRO A 48 5.66 0.88 4.82
C PRO A 48 5.80 -0.63 4.69
N THR A 49 6.67 -1.25 5.50
CA THR A 49 6.88 -2.70 5.47
C THR A 49 5.59 -3.40 5.91
N LEU A 50 4.82 -3.92 4.96
CA LEU A 50 3.67 -4.79 5.24
C LEU A 50 4.18 -6.23 5.49
N GLY A 51 4.99 -6.43 6.54
CA GLY A 51 5.52 -7.76 6.92
C GLY A 51 6.18 -8.54 5.77
N ASP A 52 6.30 -9.87 5.95
CA ASP A 52 6.83 -10.79 4.93
C ASP A 52 5.83 -11.06 3.79
N GLU A 53 4.52 -11.02 4.11
CA GLU A 53 3.44 -11.24 3.15
C GLU A 53 2.39 -10.11 3.20
N PRO A 54 1.79 -9.75 2.04
CA PRO A 54 0.68 -8.82 2.01
C PRO A 54 -0.53 -9.37 2.78
N ARG A 55 -1.24 -8.48 3.47
CA ARG A 55 -2.46 -8.85 4.21
C ARG A 55 -3.52 -9.41 3.24
N LYS A 56 -4.10 -10.55 3.60
CA LYS A 56 -5.22 -11.17 2.88
C LYS A 56 -6.53 -10.57 3.37
N LEU A 57 -7.37 -10.12 2.44
CA LEU A 57 -8.71 -9.64 2.77
C LEU A 57 -9.62 -10.85 3.03
N ILE A 58 -10.18 -10.89 4.23
CA ILE A 58 -11.10 -11.94 4.67
C ILE A 58 -12.37 -11.31 5.23
N ALA A 59 -13.50 -12.00 5.10
CA ALA A 59 -14.72 -11.67 5.81
C ALA A 59 -14.84 -12.59 7.02
N ILE A 60 -14.90 -12.01 8.22
CA ILE A 60 -15.12 -12.74 9.48
C ILE A 60 -16.33 -12.14 10.20
N ARG A 61 -17.07 -13.00 10.90
CA ARG A 61 -18.12 -12.57 11.83
C ARG A 61 -17.53 -12.47 13.23
N LEU A 62 -17.75 -11.35 13.90
CA LEU A 62 -17.33 -11.11 15.28
C LEU A 62 -18.57 -10.87 16.13
N ASP A 63 -18.55 -11.33 17.38
CA ASP A 63 -19.58 -10.97 18.35
C ASP A 63 -19.63 -9.43 18.52
N PRO A 64 -20.82 -8.81 18.60
CA PRO A 64 -20.95 -7.36 18.73
C PRO A 64 -20.21 -6.78 19.95
N LYS A 65 -20.18 -7.50 21.08
CA LYS A 65 -19.48 -7.07 22.29
C LYS A 65 -17.97 -7.07 22.07
N VAL A 66 -17.45 -8.09 21.38
CA VAL A 66 -16.03 -8.20 21.01
C VAL A 66 -15.64 -7.05 20.07
N LEU A 67 -16.45 -6.77 19.05
CA LEU A 67 -16.20 -5.65 18.13
C LEU A 67 -16.20 -4.30 18.87
N GLY A 68 -17.13 -4.11 19.80
CA GLY A 68 -17.19 -2.91 20.64
C GLY A 68 -15.95 -2.76 21.53
N TRP A 69 -15.48 -3.85 22.14
CA TRP A 69 -14.26 -3.85 22.93
C TRP A 69 -13.01 -3.55 22.09
N LEU A 70 -12.88 -4.16 20.91
CA LEU A 70 -11.75 -3.92 19.99
C LEU A 70 -11.65 -2.44 19.60
N ARG A 71 -12.78 -1.82 19.21
CA ARG A 71 -12.81 -0.40 18.81
C ARG A 71 -12.35 0.52 19.93
N ARG A 72 -12.92 0.39 21.13
CA ARG A 72 -12.55 1.21 22.30
C ARG A 72 -11.09 1.00 22.71
N THR A 73 -10.59 -0.23 22.62
CA THR A 73 -9.22 -0.55 23.01
C THR A 73 -8.22 -0.02 21.99
N ALA A 74 -8.55 -0.11 20.71
CA ALA A 74 -7.71 0.42 19.63
C ALA A 74 -7.63 1.95 19.67
N GLU A 75 -8.75 2.63 19.96
CA GLU A 75 -8.80 4.07 20.16
C GLU A 75 -7.90 4.53 21.31
N LYS A 76 -7.95 3.86 22.47
CA LYS A 76 -7.06 4.13 23.61
C LYS A 76 -5.57 3.95 23.26
N LYS A 77 -5.25 3.05 22.33
CA LYS A 77 -3.88 2.78 21.86
C LYS A 77 -3.46 3.68 20.68
N GLY A 78 -4.36 4.49 20.13
CA GLY A 78 -4.09 5.28 18.92
C GLY A 78 -3.88 4.44 17.65
N LEU A 79 -4.48 3.24 17.59
CA LEU A 79 -4.30 2.28 16.49
C LEU A 79 -5.64 1.98 15.79
N PRO A 80 -5.64 1.60 14.51
CA PRO A 80 -6.84 1.05 13.85
C PRO A 80 -7.24 -0.29 14.48
N TYR A 81 -8.55 -0.53 14.67
CA TYR A 81 -9.02 -1.77 15.31
C TYR A 81 -8.63 -3.03 14.53
N GLN A 82 -8.50 -2.95 13.19
CA GLN A 82 -8.05 -4.07 12.37
C GLN A 82 -6.59 -4.44 12.65
N SER A 83 -5.73 -3.45 12.95
CA SER A 83 -4.35 -3.71 13.36
C SER A 83 -4.32 -4.41 14.72
N LEU A 84 -5.15 -3.96 15.67
CA LEU A 84 -5.29 -4.61 16.98
C LEU A 84 -5.77 -6.07 16.86
N VAL A 85 -6.72 -6.34 15.97
CA VAL A 85 -7.17 -7.72 15.70
C VAL A 85 -5.99 -8.58 15.26
N ASN A 86 -5.18 -8.11 14.31
CA ASN A 86 -4.03 -8.86 13.82
C ASN A 86 -2.95 -9.03 14.90
N GLU A 87 -2.71 -8.02 15.74
CA GLU A 87 -1.76 -8.13 16.87
C GLU A 87 -2.17 -9.23 17.84
N ILE A 88 -3.43 -9.24 18.27
CA ILE A 88 -3.96 -10.27 19.19
C ILE A 88 -3.82 -11.65 18.56
N LEU A 89 -4.25 -11.83 17.31
CA LEU A 89 -4.15 -13.13 16.63
C LEU A 89 -2.69 -13.59 16.47
N ALA A 90 -1.77 -12.67 16.18
CA ALA A 90 -0.35 -13.00 16.08
C ALA A 90 0.26 -13.37 17.43
N GLU A 91 -0.15 -12.72 18.53
CA GLU A 91 0.24 -13.11 19.88
C GLU A 91 -0.26 -14.51 20.25
N GLU A 92 -1.53 -14.80 20.00
CA GLU A 92 -2.11 -16.11 20.28
C GLU A 92 -1.47 -17.22 19.42
N MET A 93 -1.16 -16.93 18.14
CA MET A 93 -0.42 -17.85 17.28
C MET A 93 0.98 -18.17 17.85
N ARG A 94 1.69 -17.17 18.37
CA ARG A 94 3.01 -17.36 18.99
C ARG A 94 2.94 -18.16 20.29
N LYS A 95 1.86 -18.03 21.07
CA LYS A 95 1.65 -18.80 22.31
C LYS A 95 1.27 -20.26 22.04
N ALA A 96 0.58 -20.51 20.93
CA ALA A 96 0.12 -21.83 20.53
C ALA A 96 1.18 -22.64 19.75
N SER A 97 2.27 -22.00 19.34
CA SER A 97 3.42 -22.62 18.67
C SER A 97 4.47 -23.05 19.70
#